data_AF-A0A1F2U830-F1
#
_entry.id   AF-A0A1F2U830-F1
#
_cell.length_a   1.000
_cell.length_b   1.000
_cell.length_c   1.000
_cell.angle_alpha   90.00
_cell.angle_beta   90.00
_cell.angle_gamma   90.00
#
_symmetry.space_group_name_H-M   'P 1'
#
loop_
_entity.id
_entity.type
_entity.pdbx_description
1 polymer ?
#
loop_
_entity_poly.entity_id
_entity_poly.type
_entity_poly.pdbx_seq_one_letter_code
_entity_poly.pdbx_strand_id
1 'polypeptide(L)'
;MRRIVWTFSLLSLAISAALAQDPVKVDPKHYKVEFENAQVRIMRVIRGPHEKSPLHEHPNYIAIYLTDGPGGRKAKTAQWRDAIKHEEENATDKATETVVVELKPTRAPGK
;
A
#
# COMPACT_ATOMS: atom_id res chain seq x y z
N MET A 1 48.89 -39.03 -2.28
CA MET A 1 48.85 -37.60 -2.64
C MET A 1 47.47 -37.05 -2.30
N ARG A 2 47.40 -36.10 -1.36
CA ARG A 2 46.17 -35.63 -0.70
C ARG A 2 45.33 -34.74 -1.63
N ARG A 3 44.05 -35.08 -1.75
CA ARG A 3 42.99 -34.29 -2.39
C ARG A 3 42.63 -33.11 -1.49
N ILE A 4 42.50 -31.90 -2.04
CA ILE A 4 41.83 -30.78 -1.37
C ILE A 4 40.83 -30.19 -2.35
N VAL A 5 39.55 -30.43 -2.01
CA VAL A 5 38.35 -29.86 -2.62
C VAL A 5 38.12 -28.52 -1.92
N TRP A 6 38.01 -27.43 -2.68
CA TRP A 6 37.55 -26.14 -2.12
C TRP A 6 36.07 -25.95 -2.43
N THR A 7 35.33 -25.76 -1.36
CA THR A 7 33.89 -25.60 -1.25
C THR A 7 33.37 -24.37 -1.99
N PHE A 8 32.39 -24.55 -2.88
CA PHE A 8 31.53 -23.48 -3.36
C PHE A 8 30.60 -23.02 -2.23
N SER A 9 30.79 -21.82 -1.69
CA SER A 9 29.77 -21.16 -0.87
C SER A 9 28.65 -20.65 -1.78
N LEU A 10 27.53 -21.36 -1.79
CA LEU A 10 26.29 -20.90 -2.40
C LEU A 10 25.72 -19.78 -1.53
N LEU A 11 25.87 -18.53 -1.97
CA LEU A 11 25.20 -17.38 -1.36
C LEU A 11 23.72 -17.46 -1.76
N SER A 12 22.89 -18.05 -0.88
CA SER A 12 21.45 -18.14 -1.08
C SER A 12 20.84 -16.73 -1.05
N LEU A 13 20.71 -16.10 -2.21
CA LEU A 13 19.88 -14.91 -2.36
C LEU A 13 18.43 -15.36 -2.18
N ALA A 14 17.92 -15.27 -0.95
CA ALA A 14 16.51 -15.47 -0.67
C ALA A 14 15.75 -14.34 -1.37
N ILE A 15 15.31 -14.60 -2.61
CA ILE A 15 14.35 -13.78 -3.33
C ILE A 15 13.08 -13.85 -2.48
N SER A 16 12.92 -12.88 -1.57
CA SER A 16 11.64 -12.64 -0.93
C SER A 16 10.69 -12.22 -2.04
N ALA A 17 9.96 -13.18 -2.59
CA ALA A 17 8.80 -12.88 -3.42
C ALA A 17 7.95 -11.91 -2.62
N ALA A 18 7.89 -10.66 -3.08
CA ALA A 18 7.28 -9.55 -2.37
C ALA A 18 5.79 -9.80 -2.24
N LEU A 19 5.42 -10.55 -1.19
CA LEU A 19 4.05 -10.67 -0.72
C LEU A 19 3.51 -9.25 -0.61
N ALA A 20 2.42 -9.00 -1.32
CA ALA A 20 1.36 -8.09 -0.91
C ALA A 20 1.60 -7.38 0.43
N GLN A 21 2.15 -6.16 0.39
CA GLN A 21 2.46 -5.43 1.62
C GLN A 21 1.24 -4.60 2.02
N ASP A 22 0.66 -4.96 3.17
CA ASP A 22 -0.45 -4.22 3.78
C ASP A 22 0.01 -2.79 4.12
N PRO A 23 -0.64 -1.74 3.57
CA PRO A 23 -0.22 -0.35 3.74
C PRO A 23 -0.11 0.05 5.22
N VAL A 24 -1.00 -0.45 6.07
CA VAL A 24 -0.99 -0.12 7.52
C VAL A 24 0.26 -0.68 8.22
N LYS A 25 0.81 -1.79 7.72
CA LYS A 25 1.97 -2.44 8.32
C LYS A 25 3.28 -1.81 7.85
N VAL A 26 3.37 -1.48 6.57
CA VAL A 26 4.60 -0.92 6.00
C VAL A 26 4.67 0.59 6.10
N ASP A 27 3.53 1.24 6.32
CA ASP A 27 3.43 2.69 6.49
C ASP A 27 2.49 3.11 7.64
N PRO A 28 2.77 2.68 8.88
CA PRO A 28 1.95 3.01 10.05
C PRO A 28 1.97 4.51 10.39
N LYS A 29 2.91 5.27 9.80
CA LYS A 29 2.99 6.72 9.98
C LYS A 29 1.87 7.44 9.24
N HIS A 30 1.61 7.07 8.00
CA HIS A 30 0.63 7.77 7.17
C HIS A 30 -0.75 7.13 7.19
N TYR A 31 -0.87 5.83 7.50
CA TYR A 31 -2.14 5.10 7.48
C TYR A 31 -2.68 4.85 8.89
N LYS A 32 -3.93 5.27 9.13
CA LYS A 32 -4.69 4.95 10.33
C LYS A 32 -5.99 4.25 9.98
N VAL A 33 -6.22 3.06 10.52
CA VAL A 33 -7.52 2.37 10.40
C VAL A 33 -8.53 3.09 11.30
N GLU A 34 -9.63 3.56 10.71
CA GLU A 34 -10.74 4.20 11.43
C GLU A 34 -11.90 3.22 11.66
N PHE A 35 -12.08 2.25 10.76
CA PHE A 35 -13.09 1.20 10.88
C PHE A 35 -12.72 -0.01 10.04
N GLU A 36 -13.07 -1.21 10.50
CA GLU A 36 -12.85 -2.44 9.75
C GLU A 36 -13.89 -3.50 10.09
N ASN A 37 -14.44 -4.17 9.07
CA ASN A 37 -15.30 -5.34 9.24
C ASN A 37 -15.00 -6.41 8.16
N ALA A 38 -15.89 -7.37 7.97
CA ALA A 38 -15.72 -8.44 6.98
C ALA A 38 -15.81 -7.97 5.52
N GLN A 39 -16.42 -6.81 5.25
CA GLN A 39 -16.69 -6.30 3.90
C GLN A 39 -15.78 -5.14 3.51
N VAL A 40 -15.43 -4.28 4.46
CA VAL A 40 -14.69 -3.05 4.19
C VAL A 40 -13.61 -2.77 5.24
N ARG A 41 -12.58 -2.03 4.82
CA ARG A 41 -11.62 -1.37 5.70
C ARG A 41 -11.56 0.11 5.32
N ILE A 42 -11.77 0.98 6.30
CA ILE A 42 -11.74 2.44 6.13
C ILE A 42 -10.48 2.95 6.82
N MET A 43 -9.65 3.64 6.06
CA MET A 43 -8.39 4.20 6.53
C MET A 43 -8.34 5.70 6.25
N ARG A 44 -7.84 6.47 7.21
CA ARG A 44 -7.43 7.85 7.01
C ARG A 44 -5.96 7.86 6.64
N VAL A 45 -5.63 8.48 5.52
CA VAL A 45 -4.27 8.57 4.99
C VAL A 45 -3.85 10.03 4.97
N ILE A 46 -2.83 10.37 5.74
CA ILE A 46 -2.26 11.71 5.80
C ILE A 46 -0.79 11.63 5.43
N ARG A 47 -0.38 12.39 4.42
CA ARG A 47 1.02 12.52 4.00
C ARG A 47 1.43 13.98 4.04
N GLY A 48 2.53 14.27 4.71
CA GLY A 48 3.15 15.59 4.69
C GLY A 48 3.69 15.96 3.30
N PRO A 49 4.14 17.21 3.12
CA PRO A 49 4.78 17.65 1.88
C PRO A 49 5.97 16.75 1.51
N HIS A 50 6.02 16.29 0.26
CA HIS A 50 7.11 15.45 -0.28
C HIS A 50 7.33 14.11 0.44
N GLU A 51 6.39 13.68 1.29
CA GLU A 51 6.46 12.38 1.94
C GLU A 51 6.02 11.25 0.99
N LYS A 52 6.67 10.10 1.13
CA LYS A 52 6.43 8.90 0.33
C LYS A 52 5.89 7.77 1.19
N SER A 53 4.96 7.01 0.62
CA SER A 53 4.53 5.71 1.13
C SER A 53 5.35 4.62 0.42
N PRO A 54 5.96 3.67 1.16
CA PRO A 54 6.64 2.50 0.61
C PRO A 54 5.73 1.68 -0.32
N LEU A 55 6.31 0.79 -1.12
CA LEU A 55 5.56 -0.11 -2.01
C LEU A 55 4.54 -0.93 -1.22
N HIS A 56 3.26 -0.73 -1.49
CA HIS A 56 2.16 -1.45 -0.86
C HIS A 56 1.11 -1.81 -1.90
N GLU A 57 0.06 -2.49 -1.47
CA GLU A 57 -1.07 -2.80 -2.33
C GLU A 57 -2.42 -2.52 -1.68
N HIS A 58 -3.40 -2.28 -2.53
CA HIS A 58 -4.80 -2.14 -2.16
C HIS A 58 -5.64 -3.13 -2.99
N PRO A 59 -6.69 -3.75 -2.43
CA PRO A 59 -7.76 -4.34 -3.23
C PRO A 59 -8.54 -3.22 -3.94
N ASN A 60 -9.65 -3.52 -4.65
CA ASN A 60 -10.52 -2.46 -5.17
C ASN A 60 -10.97 -1.52 -4.04
N TYR A 61 -10.95 -0.21 -4.30
CA TYR A 61 -11.23 0.78 -3.26
C TYR A 61 -11.84 2.07 -3.81
N ILE A 62 -12.42 2.85 -2.90
CA ILE A 62 -12.84 4.22 -3.16
C ILE A 62 -11.87 5.15 -2.43
N ALA A 63 -11.26 6.09 -3.16
CA ALA A 63 -10.49 7.18 -2.60
C ALA A 63 -11.36 8.43 -2.48
N ILE A 64 -11.54 8.95 -1.27
CA ILE A 64 -12.25 10.20 -1.00
C ILE A 64 -11.20 11.24 -0.60
N TYR A 65 -10.96 12.21 -1.48
CA TYR A 65 -9.94 13.22 -1.24
C TYR A 65 -10.51 14.35 -0.38
N LEU A 66 -9.89 14.61 0.77
CA LEU A 66 -10.28 15.69 1.67
C LEU A 66 -9.53 16.98 1.36
N THR A 67 -8.35 16.88 0.74
CA THR A 67 -7.58 17.99 0.19
C THR A 67 -7.37 17.84 -1.32
N ASP A 68 -6.95 18.92 -1.97
CA ASP A 68 -6.38 18.82 -3.31
C ASP A 68 -5.08 17.99 -3.24
N GLY A 69 -4.72 17.35 -4.36
CA GLY A 69 -3.56 16.48 -4.42
C GLY A 69 -2.88 16.47 -5.79
N PRO A 70 -1.77 15.73 -5.93
CA PRO A 70 -1.01 15.65 -7.18
C PRO A 70 -1.84 15.07 -8.32
N GLY A 71 -1.47 15.41 -9.56
CA GLY A 71 -2.16 14.92 -10.76
C GLY A 71 -3.57 15.47 -10.95
N GLY A 72 -3.88 16.64 -10.38
CA GLY A 72 -5.19 17.31 -10.56
C GLY A 72 -6.31 16.75 -9.69
N ARG A 73 -6.01 15.89 -8.71
CA ARG A 73 -7.00 15.39 -7.73
C ARG A 73 -7.57 16.56 -6.94
N LYS A 74 -8.90 16.64 -6.85
CA LYS A 74 -9.63 17.73 -6.20
C LYS A 74 -10.23 17.29 -4.87
N ALA A 75 -10.15 18.17 -3.88
CA ALA A 75 -10.83 18.00 -2.60
C ALA A 75 -12.34 17.77 -2.80
N LYS A 76 -12.95 17.05 -1.86
CA LYS A 76 -14.39 16.76 -1.82
C LYS A 76 -14.88 15.95 -3.03
N THR A 77 -13.99 15.15 -3.63
CA THR A 77 -14.33 14.20 -4.69
C THR A 77 -14.06 12.76 -4.25
N ALA A 78 -14.83 11.82 -4.80
CA ALA A 78 -14.62 10.40 -4.62
C ALA A 78 -14.24 9.77 -5.97
N GLN A 79 -13.30 8.84 -5.96
CA GLN A 79 -12.86 8.11 -7.16
C GLN A 79 -12.80 6.61 -6.88
N TRP A 80 -13.37 5.83 -7.80
CA TRP A 80 -13.11 4.40 -7.86
C TRP A 80 -11.67 4.13 -8.26
N ARG A 81 -11.06 3.11 -7.66
CA ARG A 81 -9.72 2.63 -7.98
C ARG A 81 -9.74 1.11 -8.00
N ASP A 82 -9.25 0.55 -9.10
CA ASP A 82 -9.01 -0.89 -9.19
C ASP A 82 -7.86 -1.30 -8.26
N ALA A 83 -7.83 -2.57 -7.90
CA ALA A 83 -6.75 -3.17 -7.12
C ALA A 83 -5.39 -2.85 -7.74
N ILE A 84 -4.47 -2.37 -6.91
CA ILE A 84 -3.21 -1.81 -7.38
C ILE A 84 -2.09 -2.08 -6.38
N LYS A 85 -0.91 -2.37 -6.90
CA LYS A 85 0.35 -2.36 -6.16
C LYS A 85 1.16 -1.15 -6.59
N HIS A 86 1.48 -0.26 -5.67
CA HIS A 86 2.14 1.00 -6.00
C HIS A 86 2.91 1.59 -4.83
N GLU A 87 3.82 2.51 -5.18
CA GLU A 87 4.33 3.53 -4.29
C GLU A 87 3.48 4.79 -4.50
N GLU A 88 3.43 5.65 -3.49
CA GLU A 88 2.76 6.93 -3.61
C GLU A 88 3.59 8.04 -2.97
N GLU A 89 3.64 9.19 -3.64
CA GLU A 89 4.35 10.37 -3.17
C GLU A 89 3.38 11.55 -3.17
N ASN A 90 3.41 12.32 -2.08
CA ASN A 90 2.80 13.64 -2.08
C ASN A 90 3.76 14.66 -2.71
N ALA A 91 3.72 14.81 -4.03
CA ALA A 91 4.57 15.76 -4.77
C ALA A 91 4.16 17.24 -4.60
N THR A 92 3.41 17.59 -3.55
CA THR A 92 2.95 18.96 -3.28
C THR A 92 3.64 19.53 -2.04
N ASP A 93 3.65 20.86 -1.92
CA ASP A 93 4.19 21.57 -0.75
C ASP A 93 3.24 21.61 0.45
N LYS A 94 2.09 20.92 0.37
CA LYS A 94 1.07 20.88 1.42
C LYS A 94 0.82 19.44 1.84
N ALA A 95 0.36 19.24 3.07
CA ALA A 95 -0.12 17.94 3.47
C ALA A 95 -1.33 17.52 2.61
N THR A 96 -1.40 16.24 2.26
CA THR A 96 -2.55 15.65 1.58
C THR A 96 -3.29 14.73 2.52
N GLU A 97 -4.61 14.71 2.37
CA GLU A 97 -5.49 13.88 3.18
C GLU A 97 -6.51 13.14 2.30
N THR A 98 -6.57 11.83 2.48
CA THR A 98 -7.49 10.94 1.76
C THR A 98 -8.13 9.96 2.73
N VAL A 99 -9.42 9.72 2.60
CA VAL A 99 -10.08 8.54 3.18
C VAL A 99 -10.09 7.45 2.13
N VAL A 100 -9.51 6.30 2.45
CA VAL A 100 -9.47 5.12 1.61
C VAL A 100 -10.48 4.11 2.15
N VAL A 101 -11.45 3.73 1.33
CA VAL A 101 -12.43 2.69 1.63
C VAL A 101 -12.12 1.48 0.77
N GLU A 102 -11.35 0.54 1.32
CA GLU A 102 -11.04 -0.72 0.66
C GLU A 102 -12.24 -1.68 0.73
N LEU A 103 -12.53 -2.32 -0.39
CA LEU A 103 -13.50 -3.41 -0.48
C LEU A 103 -12.76 -4.73 -0.30
N LYS A 104 -13.09 -5.45 0.77
CA LYS A 104 -12.50 -6.76 1.01
C LYS A 104 -13.05 -7.74 -0.03
N PRO A 105 -12.19 -8.61 -0.61
CA PRO A 105 -12.66 -9.65 -1.50
C PRO A 105 -13.76 -10.45 -0.80
N THR A 106 -14.94 -10.55 -1.42
CA THR A 106 -15.93 -11.50 -0.96
C THR A 106 -15.32 -12.88 -1.09
N ARG A 107 -15.19 -13.61 0.02
CA ARG A 107 -14.95 -15.05 -0.07
C ARG A 107 -16.13 -15.59 -0.86
N ALA A 108 -15.91 -16.06 -2.09
CA ALA A 108 -16.95 -16.77 -2.81
C ALA A 108 -17.47 -17.87 -1.86
N PRO A 109 -18.78 -18.07 -1.70
CA PRO A 109 -19.27 -19.24 -1.00
C PRO A 109 -18.60 -20.46 -1.66
N GLY A 110 -17.94 -21.28 -0.85
CA GLY A 110 -17.19 -22.43 -1.34
C GLY A 110 -18.09 -23.25 -2.27
N LYS A 111 -17.60 -23.52 -3.48
CA LYS A 111 -18.22 -24.52 -4.35
C LYS A 111 -18.05 -25.90 -3.73
#